data_AF-A0AAQ3QJ18-F1
#
_entry.id   AF-A0AAQ3QJ18-F1
#
_cell.length_a   1.000
_cell.length_b   1.000
_cell.length_c   1.000
_cell.angle_alpha   90.00
_cell.angle_beta   90.00
_cell.angle_gamma   90.00
#
_symmetry.space_group_name_H-M   'P 1'
#
loop_
_entity.id
_entity.type
_entity.pdbx_description
1 polymer ?
#
loop_
_entity_poly.entity_id
_entity_poly.type
_entity_poly.pdbx_seq_one_letter_code
_entity_poly.pdbx_strand_id
1 'polypeptide(L)'
;MSTLYGLLGKKIKETFGHIGGAVPGGLVGLTKPNNHGVPYSLTEEFTSVYRMHPLLPETLQLRNINTAPGPNKSPQHLKEYNHLSSL
;
A
#
# COMPACT_ATOMS: atom_id res chain seq x y z
N MET A 1 -9.68 7.44 -3.73
CA MET A 1 -9.08 7.84 -5.03
C MET A 1 -8.75 9.34 -5.14
N SER A 2 -9.47 10.23 -4.43
CA SER A 2 -9.30 11.69 -4.53
C SER A 2 -8.03 12.24 -3.88
N THR A 3 -7.44 11.58 -2.88
CA THR A 3 -6.25 12.12 -2.17
C THR A 3 -5.03 12.30 -3.09
N LEU A 4 -4.84 11.37 -4.03
CA LEU A 4 -3.71 11.38 -4.96
C LEU A 4 -3.97 12.25 -6.19
N TYR A 5 -5.17 12.16 -6.78
CA TYR A 5 -5.49 12.80 -8.06
C TYR A 5 -6.44 13.99 -7.94
N GLY A 6 -6.86 14.33 -6.74
CA GLY A 6 -7.94 15.27 -6.49
C GLY A 6 -9.29 14.74 -6.94
N LEU A 7 -10.31 15.59 -6.80
CA LEU A 7 -11.64 15.30 -7.31
C LEU A 7 -11.70 15.28 -8.85
N LEU A 8 -10.77 15.96 -9.54
CA LEU A 8 -10.67 15.96 -11.01
C LEU A 8 -10.22 14.62 -11.61
N GLY A 9 -9.62 13.74 -10.81
CA GLY A 9 -9.22 12.41 -11.26
C GLY A 9 -7.97 12.38 -12.15
N LYS A 10 -7.53 11.15 -12.45
CA LYS A 10 -6.21 10.87 -13.03
C LYS A 10 -5.97 11.48 -14.43
N LYS A 11 -6.97 11.41 -15.32
CA LYS A 11 -6.84 11.87 -16.72
C LYS A 11 -6.56 13.36 -16.82
N ILE A 12 -7.24 14.20 -16.04
CA ILE A 12 -7.05 15.66 -16.11
C ILE A 12 -5.70 16.06 -15.50
N LYS A 13 -5.30 15.41 -14.39
CA LYS A 13 -4.01 15.65 -13.75
C LYS A 13 -2.82 15.30 -14.65
N GLU A 14 -2.92 14.25 -15.45
CA GLU A 14 -1.85 13.82 -16.38
C GLU A 14 -1.75 14.73 -17.61
N THR A 15 -2.87 15.30 -18.08
CA THR A 15 -2.90 16.16 -19.28
C THR A 15 -2.57 17.62 -18.99
N PHE A 16 -2.99 18.16 -17.84
CA PHE A 16 -2.91 19.59 -17.53
C PHE A 16 -2.06 19.90 -16.28
N GLY A 17 -1.44 18.89 -15.66
CA GLY A 17 -0.67 19.05 -14.43
C GLY A 17 -1.55 19.18 -13.17
N HIS A 18 -0.96 19.57 -12.04
CA HIS A 18 -1.72 19.84 -10.82
C HIS A 18 -2.50 21.15 -10.98
N ILE A 19 -3.83 21.07 -11.08
CA ILE A 19 -4.70 22.23 -11.26
C ILE A 19 -5.41 22.55 -9.94
N GLY A 20 -5.15 23.75 -9.43
CA GLY A 20 -5.83 24.31 -8.26
C GLY A 20 -5.22 23.89 -6.92
N GLY A 21 -6.05 23.81 -5.88
CA GLY A 21 -5.64 23.45 -4.52
C GLY A 21 -5.73 21.95 -4.22
N ALA A 22 -5.60 21.59 -2.94
CA ALA A 22 -5.62 20.21 -2.45
C ALA A 22 -6.89 19.43 -2.82
N VAL A 23 -8.03 20.12 -2.93
CA VAL A 23 -9.34 19.53 -3.22
C VAL A 23 -9.51 19.16 -4.71
N PRO A 24 -9.30 20.07 -5.68
CA PRO A 24 -9.44 19.73 -7.10
C PRO A 24 -8.26 18.91 -7.64
N GLY A 25 -7.01 19.20 -7.27
CA GLY A 25 -5.80 18.57 -7.84
C GLY A 25 -5.16 17.46 -7.00
N GLY A 26 -5.63 17.27 -5.77
CA GLY A 26 -5.08 16.30 -4.82
C GLY A 26 -3.96 16.87 -3.97
N LEU A 27 -3.50 16.12 -2.96
CA LEU A 27 -2.41 16.55 -2.09
C LEU A 27 -1.04 16.48 -2.79
N VAL A 28 -0.88 15.56 -3.74
CA VAL A 28 0.39 15.35 -4.45
C VAL A 28 0.51 16.33 -5.61
N GLY A 29 1.54 17.18 -5.59
CA GLY A 29 1.80 18.19 -6.63
C GLY A 29 1.49 19.63 -6.22
N LEU A 30 1.14 19.86 -4.95
CA LEU A 30 0.97 21.21 -4.41
C LEU A 30 2.27 22.01 -4.48
N THR A 31 2.16 23.28 -4.86
CA THR A 31 3.31 24.19 -5.06
C THR A 31 4.06 24.52 -3.78
N LYS A 32 3.39 24.45 -2.63
CA LYS A 32 3.99 24.66 -1.31
C LYS A 32 3.59 23.51 -0.37
N PRO A 33 4.52 23.01 0.46
CA PRO A 33 4.16 22.09 1.53
C PRO A 33 3.26 22.81 2.54
N ASN A 34 2.25 22.11 3.06
CA ASN A 34 1.38 22.61 4.12
C ASN A 34 1.47 21.66 5.32
N ASN A 35 2.07 22.16 6.41
CA ASN A 35 2.22 21.45 7.68
C ASN A 35 1.26 21.98 8.77
N HIS A 36 0.30 22.83 8.38
CA HIS A 36 -0.69 23.42 9.29
C HIS A 36 -0.09 24.12 10.53
N GLY A 37 1.14 24.65 10.41
CA GLY A 37 1.82 25.37 11.49
C GLY A 37 2.53 24.49 12.52
N VAL A 38 2.51 23.16 12.34
CA VAL A 38 3.20 22.20 13.23
C VAL A 38 4.32 21.48 12.45
N PRO A 39 5.52 21.33 13.01
CA PRO A 39 6.57 20.52 12.39
C PRO A 39 6.08 19.09 12.12
N TYR A 40 6.36 18.59 10.92
CA TYR A 40 5.94 17.25 10.51
C TYR A 40 6.63 16.18 11.37
N SER A 41 5.82 15.33 12.01
CA SER A 41 6.27 14.19 12.80
C SER A 41 5.20 13.09 12.79
N LEU A 42 5.63 11.83 12.94
CA LEU A 42 4.73 10.71 13.18
C LEU A 42 4.39 10.66 14.68
N THR A 43 3.10 10.62 15.01
CA THR A 43 2.64 10.61 16.40
C THR A 43 2.69 9.21 16.99
N GLU A 44 2.80 9.12 18.32
CA GLU A 44 2.73 7.85 19.04
C GLU A 44 1.38 7.12 18.81
N GLU A 45 0.30 7.89 18.70
CA GLU A 45 -1.03 7.39 18.37
C GLU A 45 -1.06 6.71 16.99
N PHE A 46 -0.36 7.27 16.00
CA PHE A 46 -0.23 6.68 14.67
C PHE A 46 0.53 5.35 14.72
N THR A 47 1.62 5.28 15.49
CA THR A 47 2.35 4.02 15.72
C THR A 47 1.46 2.96 16.38
N SER A 48 0.60 3.36 17.31
CA SER A 48 -0.26 2.45 18.05
C SER A 48 -1.34 1.82 17.16
N VAL A 49 -1.96 2.59 16.26
CA VAL A 49 -2.95 2.06 15.31
C VAL A 49 -2.34 1.19 14.21
N TYR A 50 -1.05 1.35 13.93
CA TYR A 50 -0.33 0.55 12.92
C TYR A 50 0.26 -0.76 13.45
N ARG A 51 -0.09 -1.19 14.67
CA ARG A 51 0.30 -2.49 15.23
C ARG A 51 -0.46 -3.64 14.56
N MET A 52 -0.13 -3.91 13.30
CA MET A 52 -0.75 -4.97 12.50
C MET A 52 -0.04 -6.33 12.60
N HIS A 53 0.57 -6.62 13.77
CA HIS A 53 1.18 -7.92 14.07
C HIS A 53 0.29 -9.12 13.72
N PRO A 54 -1.04 -9.09 13.93
CA PRO A 54 -1.93 -10.20 13.58
C PRO A 54 -2.08 -10.50 12.08
N LEU A 55 -1.52 -9.69 11.17
CA LEU A 55 -1.60 -9.97 9.73
C LEU A 55 -0.67 -11.09 9.27
N LEU A 56 0.35 -11.43 10.07
CA LEU A 56 1.30 -12.47 9.71
C LEU A 56 0.66 -13.85 9.92
N PRO A 57 0.57 -14.70 8.87
CA PRO A 57 0.05 -16.05 9.03
C PRO A 57 1.03 -16.93 9.81
N GLU A 58 0.48 -17.87 10.58
CA GLU A 58 1.23 -18.89 11.34
C GLU A 58 2.01 -19.86 10.45
N THR A 59 1.54 -20.06 9.22
CA THR A 59 2.08 -21.02 8.25
C THR A 59 2.37 -20.33 6.93
N LEU A 60 3.52 -20.66 6.34
CA LEU A 60 3.92 -20.13 5.05
C LEU A 60 3.89 -21.27 4.02
N GLN A 61 3.00 -21.14 3.04
CA GLN A 61 2.86 -22.10 1.94
C GLN A 61 3.83 -21.75 0.81
N LEU A 62 4.88 -22.54 0.63
CA LEU A 62 5.78 -22.38 -0.52
C LEU A 62 5.15 -23.00 -1.76
N ARG A 63 5.26 -22.29 -2.89
CA ARG A 63 4.74 -22.74 -4.19
C ARG A 63 5.84 -22.70 -5.24
N ASN A 64 5.83 -23.67 -6.15
CA ASN A 64 6.82 -23.79 -7.22
C ASN A 64 6.49 -22.85 -8.38
N ILE A 65 7.39 -21.91 -8.66
CA ILE A 65 7.23 -20.95 -9.78
C ILE A 65 7.71 -21.50 -11.13
N ASN A 66 8.46 -22.60 -11.14
CA ASN A 66 9.03 -23.19 -12.35
C ASN A 66 8.11 -24.22 -13.01
N THR A 67 6.99 -24.56 -12.39
CA THR A 67 6.03 -25.53 -12.91
C THR A 67 4.84 -24.82 -13.54
N ALA A 68 4.29 -25.40 -14.61
CA ALA A 68 3.08 -24.89 -15.25
C ALA A 68 1.96 -24.70 -14.19
N PRO A 69 1.26 -23.54 -14.19
CA PRO A 69 0.18 -23.29 -13.25
C PRO A 69 -0.90 -24.38 -13.34
N GLY A 70 -1.45 -24.78 -12.19
CA GLY A 70 -2.57 -25.72 -12.17
C GLY A 70 -3.85 -25.13 -12.78
N PRO A 71 -4.96 -25.90 -12.83
CA PRO A 71 -6.23 -25.46 -13.40
C PRO A 71 -6.77 -24.14 -12.79
N ASN A 72 -6.38 -23.82 -11.55
CA ASN A 72 -6.75 -22.58 -10.85
C ASN A 72 -5.70 -21.45 -10.98
N LYS A 73 -4.77 -21.54 -11.94
CA LYS A 73 -3.62 -20.61 -12.12
C LYS A 73 -2.72 -20.44 -10.89
N SER A 74 -2.90 -21.27 -9.86
CA SER A 74 -2.04 -21.31 -8.70
C SER A 74 -0.81 -22.18 -9.00
N PRO A 75 0.41 -21.70 -8.68
CA PRO A 75 1.60 -22.55 -8.78
C PRO A 75 1.47 -23.74 -7.82
N GLN A 76 2.10 -24.87 -8.19
CA GLN A 76 1.98 -26.11 -7.44
C GLN A 76 2.54 -25.97 -6.02
N HIS A 77 1.88 -26.57 -5.03
CA HIS A 77 2.29 -26.50 -3.63
C HIS A 77 3.57 -27.33 -3.41
N LEU A 78 4.58 -26.75 -2.76
CA LEU A 78 5.86 -27.42 -2.49
C LEU A 78 5.91 -27.98 -1.07
N LYS A 79 5.69 -27.12 -0.07
CA LYS A 79 5.80 -27.47 1.34
C LYS A 79 5.17 -26.38 2.20
N GLU A 80 4.56 -26.78 3.31
CA GLU A 80 4.12 -25.88 4.38
C GLU A 80 5.22 -25.79 5.43
N TYR A 81 5.56 -24.56 5.82
CA TYR A 81 6.48 -24.29 6.91
C TYR A 81 5.73 -23.60 8.04
N ASN A 82 5.84 -24.20 9.23
CA ASN A 82 5.32 -23.67 10.47
C ASN A 82 6.49 -23.46 11.42
N HIS A 83 6.35 -22.58 12.42
CA HIS A 83 7.38 -22.34 13.43
C HIS A 83 7.85 -23.62 14.17
N LEU A 84 7.02 -24.67 14.20
CA LEU A 84 7.33 -25.98 14.79
C LEU A 84 8.07 -26.95 13.86
N SER A 85 8.11 -26.68 12.55
CA SER A 85 8.70 -27.57 11.53
C SER A 85 10.23 -27.40 11.37
N SER A 86 10.83 -26.50 12.15
CA SER A 86 12.27 -26.20 12.16
C SER A 86 13.03 -26.86 13.34
N LEU A 87 12.34 -27.64 14.17
CA LEU A 87 12.91 -28.53 15.19
C LEU A 87 12.88 -29.97 14.68
#